data_AF-A0A6C0I8N3-F1
#
_entry.id   AF-A0A6C0I8N3-F1
#
_cell.length_a   1.000
_cell.length_b   1.000
_cell.length_c   1.000
_cell.angle_alpha   90.00
_cell.angle_beta   90.00
_cell.angle_gamma   90.00
#
_symmetry.space_group_name_H-M   'P 1'
#
loop_
_entity.id
_entity.type
_entity.pdbx_description
1 polymer ?
#
loop_
_entity_poly.entity_id
_entity_poly.type
_entity_poly.pdbx_seq_one_letter_code
_entity_poly.pdbx_strand_id
1 'polypeptide(L)'
;MLDLYNNKYSRKQLKEHIYAVALIDILKTQKLDCSFCVRYILNDNYHFLSEDNNITIEDVLKYQPHISKTQLLIGLATYKCEDDSVEDFESFALRNP
;
A
#
# COMPACT_ATOMS: atom_id res chain seq x y z
N MET A 1 -4.91 15.12 -9.07
CA MET A 1 -4.46 14.85 -7.69
C MET A 1 -5.61 14.16 -6.98
N LEU A 2 -5.41 12.97 -6.40
CA LEU A 2 -6.46 12.29 -5.64
C LEU A 2 -6.76 13.07 -4.36
N ASP A 3 -8.04 13.27 -4.07
CA ASP A 3 -8.47 13.92 -2.82
C ASP A 3 -8.72 12.84 -1.75
N LEU A 4 -7.62 12.42 -1.11
CA LEU A 4 -7.63 11.39 -0.08
C LEU A 4 -8.35 11.81 1.21
N TYR A 5 -8.48 13.13 1.46
CA TYR A 5 -9.07 13.65 2.68
C TYR A 5 -10.60 13.60 2.64
N ASN A 6 -11.19 13.88 1.47
CA ASN A 6 -12.64 13.93 1.31
C ASN A 6 -13.23 12.63 0.73
N ASN A 7 -12.43 11.80 0.05
CA ASN A 7 -12.92 10.59 -0.60
C ASN A 7 -12.25 9.31 -0.08
N LYS A 8 -13.00 8.21 -0.10
CA LYS A 8 -12.48 6.86 0.18
C LYS A 8 -12.32 6.10 -1.13
N TYR A 9 -11.13 5.57 -1.35
CA TYR A 9 -10.79 4.89 -2.59
C TYR A 9 -10.64 3.39 -2.38
N SER A 10 -10.99 2.64 -3.41
CA SER A 10 -10.75 1.19 -3.42
C SER A 10 -9.24 0.90 -3.48
N ARG A 11 -8.86 -0.30 -3.03
CA ARG A 11 -7.49 -0.81 -3.14
C ARG A 11 -6.90 -0.65 -4.55
N LYS A 12 -7.70 -0.93 -5.60
CA LYS A 12 -7.27 -0.82 -6.99
C LYS A 12 -6.91 0.63 -7.36
N GLN A 13 -7.77 1.58 -7.00
CA GLN A 13 -7.54 3.00 -7.27
C GLN A 13 -6.32 3.55 -6.53
N LEU A 14 -6.12 3.13 -5.27
CA LEU A 14 -4.93 3.50 -4.50
C LEU A 14 -3.66 2.93 -5.14
N LYS A 15 -3.69 1.69 -5.63
CA LYS A 15 -2.57 1.06 -6.34
C LYS A 15 -2.22 1.81 -7.64
N GLU A 16 -3.21 2.18 -8.44
CA GLU A 16 -3.01 2.91 -9.71
C GLU A 16 -2.31 4.27 -9.52
N HIS A 17 -2.51 4.90 -8.36
CA HIS A 17 -1.97 6.23 -8.07
C HIS A 17 -0.89 6.21 -6.99
N ILE A 18 -0.38 5.03 -6.63
CA ILE A 18 0.54 4.89 -5.49
C ILE A 18 1.85 5.66 -5.67
N TYR A 19 2.23 5.92 -6.91
CA TYR A 19 3.40 6.73 -7.29
C TYR A 19 3.13 8.24 -7.30
N ALA A 20 1.87 8.66 -7.20
CA ALA A 20 1.44 10.05 -7.38
C ALA A 20 0.94 10.72 -6.09
N VAL A 21 0.88 9.99 -4.98
CA VAL A 21 0.47 10.49 -3.66
C VAL A 21 1.39 9.94 -2.58
N ALA A 22 1.56 10.69 -1.49
CA ALA A 22 2.37 10.25 -0.36
C ALA A 22 1.72 9.06 0.35
N LEU A 23 2.51 8.02 0.62
CA LEU A 23 2.04 6.83 1.33
C LEU A 23 1.60 7.18 2.75
N ILE A 24 2.24 8.15 3.39
CA ILE A 24 1.83 8.66 4.70
C ILE A 24 0.42 9.27 4.68
N ASP A 25 0.03 9.93 3.59
CA ASP A 25 -1.32 10.48 3.43
C ASP A 25 -2.34 9.37 3.22
N ILE A 26 -2.01 8.35 2.41
CA ILE A 26 -2.84 7.15 2.27
C ILE A 26 -3.04 6.50 3.64
N LEU A 27 -1.96 6.33 4.41
CA LEU A 27 -1.97 5.71 5.73
C LEU A 27 -2.83 6.48 6.75
N LYS A 28 -2.84 7.81 6.70
CA LYS A 28 -3.63 8.64 7.62
C LYS A 28 -5.10 8.71 7.24
N THR A 29 -5.40 8.74 5.95
CA THR A 29 -6.73 9.10 5.45
C THR A 29 -7.56 7.88 5.06
N GLN A 30 -6.96 6.79 4.59
CA GLN A 30 -7.67 5.63 4.09
C GLN A 30 -7.75 4.52 5.14
N LYS A 31 -8.78 3.68 5.06
CA LYS A 31 -8.86 2.45 5.85
C LYS A 31 -8.16 1.35 5.07
N LEU A 32 -6.99 0.94 5.56
CA LEU A 32 -6.12 -0.03 4.89
C LEU A 32 -6.24 -1.40 5.54
N ASP A 33 -6.04 -2.44 4.73
CA ASP A 33 -5.89 -3.80 5.22
C ASP A 33 -4.43 -4.09 5.54
N CYS A 34 -4.20 -5.04 6.45
CA CYS A 34 -2.86 -5.49 6.82
C CYS A 34 -2.00 -5.85 5.61
N SER A 35 -2.58 -6.53 4.61
CA SER A 35 -1.85 -6.91 3.39
C SER A 35 -1.45 -5.72 2.53
N PHE A 36 -2.24 -4.63 2.53
CA PHE A 36 -1.88 -3.40 1.82
C PHE A 36 -0.73 -2.68 2.52
N CYS A 37 -0.80 -2.59 3.86
CA CYS A 37 0.26 -1.96 4.65
C CYS A 37 1.60 -2.68 4.47
N VAL A 38 1.61 -4.01 4.50
CA VAL A 38 2.83 -4.80 4.30
C VAL A 38 3.38 -4.68 2.87
N ARG A 39 2.51 -4.71 1.85
CA ARG A 39 2.94 -4.70 0.45
C ARG A 39 3.48 -3.36 -0.02
N TYR A 40 2.84 -2.27 0.42
CA TYR A 40 3.08 -0.94 -0.15
C TYR A 40 3.54 0.09 0.87
N ILE A 41 2.96 0.12 2.08
CA ILE A 41 3.27 1.16 3.08
C ILE A 41 4.63 0.89 3.76
N LEU A 42 4.89 -0.36 4.14
CA LEU A 42 6.12 -0.79 4.82
C LEU A 42 7.17 -1.36 3.86
N ASN A 43 7.01 -1.10 2.57
CA ASN A 43 7.91 -1.57 1.53
C ASN A 43 8.64 -0.37 0.95
N ASP A 44 9.91 -0.24 1.32
CA ASP A 44 10.78 0.87 0.94
C ASP A 44 10.88 1.06 -0.57
N ASN A 45 10.63 0.01 -1.37
CA ASN A 45 10.60 0.10 -2.84
C ASN A 45 9.50 1.05 -3.37
N TYR A 46 8.48 1.36 -2.56
CA TYR A 46 7.42 2.29 -2.90
C TYR A 46 7.59 3.69 -2.29
N HIS A 47 8.66 3.92 -1.50
CA HIS A 47 8.92 5.21 -0.84
C HIS A 47 9.61 6.18 -1.80
N PHE A 48 8.86 6.68 -2.79
CA PHE A 48 9.39 7.62 -3.79
C PHE A 48 9.50 9.05 -3.26
N LEU A 49 8.72 9.39 -2.24
CA LEU A 49 8.69 10.72 -1.65
C LEU A 49 9.46 10.72 -0.33
N SER A 50 10.20 11.79 -0.08
CA SER A 50 11.02 11.93 1.14
C SER A 50 10.22 11.84 2.44
N GLU A 51 8.92 12.13 2.37
CA GLU A 51 7.98 12.05 3.50
C GLU A 51 7.68 10.61 3.90
N ASP A 52 7.84 9.66 2.98
CA ASP A 52 7.50 8.24 3.19
C ASP A 52 8.67 7.44 3.78
N ASN A 53 9.91 7.91 3.61
CA ASN A 53 11.14 7.25 4.08
C ASN A 53 11.19 6.98 5.60
N ASN A 54 10.32 7.61 6.38
CA ASN A 54 10.26 7.47 7.84
C ASN A 54 9.04 6.67 8.31
N ILE A 55 8.27 6.06 7.40
CA ILE A 55 7.10 5.28 7.80
C ILE A 55 7.55 3.98 8.47
N THR A 56 7.19 3.83 9.74
CA THR A 56 7.51 2.64 10.52
C THR A 56 6.27 1.79 10.82
N ILE A 57 6.51 0.59 11.34
CA ILE A 57 5.43 -0.26 11.90
C ILE A 57 4.63 0.49 12.97
N GLU A 58 5.27 1.32 13.77
CA GLU A 58 4.60 2.08 14.83
C GLU A 58 3.64 3.12 14.24
N ASP A 59 4.02 3.76 13.13
CA ASP A 59 3.12 4.68 12.41
C ASP A 59 1.90 3.95 11.87
N VAL A 60 2.08 2.74 11.33
CA VAL A 60 0.95 1.94 10.86
C VAL A 60 0.00 1.59 12.01
N LEU A 61 0.52 1.17 13.16
CA LEU A 61 -0.31 0.84 14.31
C LEU A 61 -0.99 2.08 14.92
N LYS A 62 -0.35 3.25 14.83
CA LYS A 62 -0.88 4.53 15.29
C LYS A 62 -2.04 5.01 14.42
N TYR A 63 -1.91 4.94 13.10
CA TYR A 63 -2.92 5.43 12.16
C TYR A 63 -3.97 4.38 11.76
N GLN A 64 -3.65 3.10 11.88
CA GLN A 64 -4.54 1.98 11.56
C GLN A 64 -4.74 1.08 12.79
N PRO A 65 -5.39 1.59 13.86
CA PRO A 65 -5.51 0.86 15.13
C PRO A 65 -6.36 -0.42 15.05
N HIS A 66 -7.10 -0.65 13.96
CA HIS A 66 -7.79 -1.92 13.72
C HIS A 66 -6.85 -3.05 13.29
N ILE A 67 -5.60 -2.75 12.92
CA ILE A 67 -4.59 -3.74 12.56
C ILE A 67 -3.79 -4.09 13.81
N SER A 68 -3.74 -5.38 14.14
CA SER A 68 -2.91 -5.83 15.26
C SER A 68 -1.43 -5.94 14.86
N LYS A 69 -0.54 -5.64 15.81
CA LYS A 69 0.92 -5.80 15.63
C LYS A 69 1.28 -7.22 15.19
N THR A 70 0.62 -8.24 15.77
CA THR A 70 0.84 -9.64 15.43
C THR A 70 0.47 -9.93 13.97
N GLN A 71 -0.69 -9.46 13.49
CA GLN A 71 -1.06 -9.63 12.08
C GLN A 71 -0.05 -8.98 11.15
N LEU A 72 0.45 -7.80 11.51
CA LEU A 72 1.39 -7.05 10.71
C LEU A 72 2.77 -7.73 10.63
N LEU A 73 3.27 -8.24 11.76
CA LEU A 73 4.51 -9.02 11.81
C LEU A 73 4.40 -10.35 11.06
N ILE A 74 3.27 -11.05 11.21
CA ILE A 74 3.01 -12.27 10.43
C ILE A 74 2.98 -11.92 8.95
N GLY A 75 2.30 -10.84 8.57
CA GLY A 75 2.25 -10.35 7.19
C GLY A 75 3.64 -10.08 6.63
N LEU A 76 4.50 -9.37 7.37
CA LEU A 76 5.89 -9.11 6.97
C LEU A 76 6.72 -10.40 6.83
N ALA A 77 6.56 -11.35 7.76
CA ALA A 77 7.30 -12.61 7.74
C ALA A 77 6.79 -13.59 6.65
N THR A 78 5.52 -13.51 6.29
CA THR A 78 4.88 -14.40 5.30
C THR A 78 4.85 -13.81 3.90
N TYR A 79 5.07 -12.51 3.75
CA TYR A 79 5.06 -11.84 2.46
C TYR A 79 6.20 -12.39 1.60
N LYS A 80 5.82 -13.11 0.53
CA LYS A 80 6.71 -13.53 -0.55
C LYS A 80 6.52 -12.58 -1.71
N CYS A 81 7.60 -12.02 -2.22
CA CYS A 81 7.66 -11.07 -3.34
C CYS A 81 6.87 -11.55 -4.60
N GLU A 82 6.70 -12.86 -4.76
CA GLU A 82 5.98 -13.50 -5.88
C GLU A 82 4.46 -13.24 -5.91
N ASP A 83 3.88 -12.74 -4.81
CA ASP A 83 2.43 -12.52 -4.66
C ASP A 83 1.96 -11.16 -5.24
N ASP A 84 2.91 -10.35 -5.73
CA ASP A 84 2.68 -9.19 -6.59
C ASP A 84 3.05 -9.51 -8.05
N SER A 85 2.90 -10.77 -8.47
CA SER A 85 2.76 -11.10 -9.89
C SER A 85 1.62 -10.27 -10.47
N VAL A 86 2.02 -9.11 -10.99
CA VAL A 86 1.32 -8.35 -11.99
C VAL A 86 0.83 -9.39 -12.99
N GLU A 87 -0.44 -9.30 -13.43
CA GLU A 87 -0.78 -9.93 -14.70
C GLU A 87 0.35 -9.53 -15.66
N ASP A 88 1.05 -10.54 -16.16
CA ASP A 88 2.21 -10.35 -17.01
C ASP A 88 1.82 -9.31 -18.06
N PHE A 89 2.63 -8.28 -18.27
CA PHE A 89 2.26 -7.18 -19.15
C PHE A 89 1.81 -7.71 -20.54
N GLU A 90 2.38 -8.84 -20.97
CA GLU A 90 1.95 -9.64 -22.12
C GLU A 90 0.50 -10.13 -22.05
N SER A 91 0.05 -10.65 -20.89
CA SER A 91 -1.31 -11.14 -20.68
C SER A 91 -2.36 -10.02 -20.77
N PHE A 92 -2.02 -8.81 -20.32
CA PHE A 92 -2.89 -7.64 -20.46
C PHE A 92 -2.97 -7.17 -21.92
N ALA A 93 -1.83 -7.11 -22.61
CA ALA A 93 -1.76 -6.70 -24.02
C ALA A 93 -2.50 -7.67 -24.96
N LEU A 94 -2.55 -8.97 -24.64
CA LEU A 94 -3.25 -9.97 -25.45
C LEU A 94 -4.77 -9.98 -25.25
N ARG A 95 -5.30 -9.42 -24.16
CA ARG A 95 -6.76 -9.35 -23.89
C ARG A 95 -7.46 -8.15 -24.54
N ASN A 96 -6.72 -7.10 -24.87
CA ASN A 96 -7.25 -5.89 -25.50
C ASN A 96 -6.48 -5.59 -26.80
N PRO A 97 -6.82 -6.25 -27.92
CA PRO A 97 -6.30 -5.89 -29.25
C PRO A 97 -6.80 -4.52 -29.74
#